data_AF-A0A3P7KZU5-F1
#
_entry.id   AF-A0A3P7KZU5-F1
#
_cell.length_a   1.000
_cell.length_b   1.000
_cell.length_c   1.000
_cell.angle_alpha   90.00
_cell.angle_beta   90.00
_cell.angle_gamma   90.00
#
_symmetry.space_group_name_H-M   'P 1'
#
loop_
_entity.id
_entity.type
_entity.pdbx_description
1 polymer ?
#
loop_
_entity_poly.entity_id
_entity_poly.type
_entity_poly.pdbx_seq_one_letter_code
_entity_poly.pdbx_strand_id
1 'polypeptide(L)'
;METEVLLGEGILRKSRDFCKGTETNRMEWCNINKLLIFWQDGNLYYSESAESATSVRITNGGQNWAHGIFDWVYKEEIYERDDKAVFWSVMGEKLAFLSQEVNPKEKSIYMTSYSARSNYPVMVELKYPKTHEKYLPTYVVNIWDKKTRELKQMDVQLRDSTAFHYIFRAKWIVMDGKEYLVVTFANRLQTGISITICDHESGMCKLVRCLPIFCELL
;
A
#
# COMPACT_ATOMS: atom_id res chain seq x y z
N MET A 1 -32.42 10.70 -38.69
CA MET A 1 -33.30 9.70 -39.31
C MET A 1 -33.34 8.52 -38.37
N GLU A 2 -34.48 8.34 -37.73
CA GLU A 2 -34.74 7.38 -36.66
C GLU A 2 -34.51 5.95 -37.14
N THR A 3 -33.98 5.10 -36.24
CA THR A 3 -34.32 3.68 -36.23
C THR A 3 -34.39 3.26 -34.77
N GLU A 4 -35.62 3.10 -34.27
CA GLU A 4 -35.92 2.32 -33.08
C GLU A 4 -35.70 0.84 -33.38
N VAL A 5 -35.05 0.12 -32.46
CA VAL A 5 -35.23 -1.33 -32.32
C VAL A 5 -35.46 -1.62 -30.84
N LEU A 6 -36.61 -2.27 -30.60
CA LEU A 6 -37.17 -2.61 -29.29
C LEU A 6 -36.36 -3.68 -28.56
N LEU A 7 -36.55 -3.65 -27.24
CA LEU A 7 -35.93 -4.39 -26.14
C LEU A 7 -35.92 -5.92 -26.31
N GLY A 8 -34.81 -6.53 -25.88
CA GLY A 8 -34.69 -7.98 -25.71
C GLY A 8 -33.39 -8.38 -25.02
N GLU A 9 -33.52 -8.73 -23.73
CA GLU A 9 -32.60 -9.53 -22.91
C GLU A 9 -31.27 -8.91 -22.44
N GLY A 10 -31.12 -8.95 -21.11
CA GLY A 10 -30.07 -8.30 -20.36
C GLY A 10 -28.71 -8.96 -20.55
N ILE A 11 -27.74 -8.13 -20.93
CA ILE A 11 -26.33 -8.41 -20.73
C ILE A 11 -25.76 -7.15 -20.09
N LEU A 12 -25.35 -7.26 -18.82
CA LEU A 12 -24.57 -6.23 -18.11
C LEU A 12 -23.27 -5.99 -18.90
N ARG A 13 -23.30 -5.02 -19.83
CA ARG A 13 -22.10 -4.49 -20.45
C ARG A 13 -21.34 -3.72 -19.37
N LYS A 14 -20.19 -4.28 -19.00
CA LYS A 14 -19.12 -3.65 -18.21
C LYS A 14 -18.91 -2.21 -18.72
N SER A 15 -19.47 -1.22 -18.03
CA SER A 15 -19.39 0.18 -18.46
C SER A 15 -17.96 0.65 -18.29
N ARG A 16 -17.27 0.83 -19.43
CA ARG A 16 -15.85 1.17 -19.52
C ARG A 16 -15.59 2.68 -19.47
N ASP A 17 -16.62 3.49 -19.20
CA ASP A 17 -16.59 4.91 -19.51
C ASP A 17 -16.67 5.87 -18.31
N PHE A 18 -16.56 5.37 -17.06
CA PHE A 18 -16.55 6.25 -15.88
C PHE A 18 -15.15 6.75 -15.45
N CYS A 19 -14.08 6.46 -16.21
CA CYS A 19 -12.73 6.89 -15.86
C CYS A 19 -12.04 7.60 -17.03
N LYS A 20 -12.34 8.88 -17.23
CA LYS A 20 -11.50 9.80 -18.01
C LYS A 20 -11.24 11.06 -17.19
N GLY A 21 -10.07 11.10 -16.56
CA GLY A 21 -9.54 12.25 -15.84
C GLY A 21 -8.32 11.84 -15.03
N THR A 22 -7.14 12.30 -15.48
CA THR A 22 -5.84 12.40 -14.80
C THR A 22 -5.52 11.48 -13.60
N GLU A 23 -4.44 10.70 -13.78
CA GLU A 23 -3.65 9.97 -12.77
C GLU A 23 -4.30 8.72 -12.15
N THR A 24 -3.98 7.57 -12.77
CA THR A 24 -4.09 6.17 -12.28
C THR A 24 -5.07 5.94 -11.11
N ASN A 25 -6.38 5.92 -11.39
CA ASN A 25 -7.38 5.38 -10.47
C ASN A 25 -7.10 3.87 -10.28
N ARG A 26 -6.38 3.51 -9.23
CA ARG A 26 -6.14 2.12 -8.84
C ARG A 26 -7.31 1.65 -7.96
N MET A 27 -7.69 0.39 -8.14
CA MET A 27 -8.80 -0.24 -7.43
C MET A 27 -8.39 -1.64 -7.01
N GLU A 28 -8.76 -2.02 -5.79
CA GLU A 28 -8.49 -3.34 -5.25
C GLU A 28 -9.68 -3.86 -4.43
N TRP A 29 -9.95 -5.15 -4.61
CA TRP A 29 -11.04 -5.84 -3.95
C TRP A 29 -10.55 -6.60 -2.72
N CYS A 30 -11.33 -6.58 -1.65
CA CYS A 30 -11.25 -7.58 -0.61
C CYS A 30 -11.98 -8.84 -1.06
N ASN A 31 -11.24 -9.95 -1.16
CA ASN A 31 -11.75 -11.22 -1.68
C ASN A 31 -12.88 -11.84 -0.84
N ILE A 32 -13.04 -11.42 0.42
CA ILE A 32 -13.95 -12.06 1.38
C ILE A 32 -15.35 -11.44 1.31
N ASN A 33 -15.42 -10.11 1.29
CA ASN A 33 -16.69 -9.38 1.45
C ASN A 33 -17.05 -8.49 0.24
N LYS A 34 -16.36 -8.66 -0.91
CA LYS A 34 -16.48 -7.77 -2.09
C LYS A 34 -16.31 -6.28 -1.74
N LEU A 35 -15.53 -6.00 -0.69
CA LEU A 35 -15.22 -4.62 -0.32
C LEU A 35 -14.28 -4.05 -1.36
N LEU A 36 -14.39 -2.75 -1.62
CA LEU A 36 -13.56 -2.06 -2.58
C LEU A 36 -12.72 -1.01 -1.87
N ILE A 37 -11.41 -1.05 -2.07
CA ILE A 37 -10.53 0.09 -1.82
C ILE A 37 -10.07 0.66 -3.14
N PHE A 38 -9.93 1.97 -3.18
CA PHE A 38 -9.44 2.65 -4.37
C PHE A 38 -8.67 3.91 -3.99
N TRP A 39 -7.81 4.33 -4.91
CA TRP A 39 -7.03 5.55 -4.76
C TRP A 39 -7.67 6.65 -5.57
N GLN A 40 -7.84 7.79 -4.93
CA GLN A 40 -8.31 9.02 -5.56
C GLN A 40 -7.56 10.19 -4.93
N ASP A 41 -7.02 11.08 -5.76
CA ASP A 41 -6.31 12.29 -5.32
C ASP A 41 -5.23 12.01 -4.25
N GLY A 42 -4.44 10.96 -4.45
CA GLY A 42 -3.36 10.55 -3.54
C GLY A 42 -3.82 9.91 -2.22
N ASN A 43 -5.11 9.68 -2.04
CA ASN A 43 -5.70 9.17 -0.80
C ASN A 43 -6.39 7.82 -1.01
N LEU A 44 -6.45 7.04 0.07
CA LEU A 44 -7.17 5.78 0.14
C LEU A 44 -8.64 6.03 0.46
N TYR A 45 -9.51 5.41 -0.32
CA TYR A 45 -10.94 5.38 -0.13
C TYR A 45 -11.43 3.94 0.00
N TYR A 46 -12.53 3.81 0.73
CA TYR A 46 -13.22 2.57 1.00
C TYR A 46 -14.67 2.65 0.53
N SER A 47 -15.17 1.56 -0.04
CA SER A 47 -16.58 1.39 -0.37
C SER A 47 -17.04 -0.03 -0.02
N GLU A 48 -18.29 -0.16 0.46
CA GLU A 48 -18.91 -1.46 0.76
C GLU A 48 -19.06 -2.33 -0.50
N SER A 49 -19.25 -1.72 -1.67
CA SER A 49 -19.36 -2.38 -2.96
C SER A 49 -19.01 -1.44 -4.11
N ALA A 50 -18.80 -1.96 -5.33
CA ALA A 50 -18.61 -1.10 -6.51
C ALA A 50 -19.87 -0.31 -6.92
N GLU A 51 -21.04 -0.73 -6.45
CA GLU A 51 -22.33 -0.11 -6.78
C GLU A 51 -22.75 0.92 -5.72
N SER A 52 -22.05 0.95 -4.58
CA SER A 52 -22.33 1.92 -3.52
C SER A 52 -22.19 3.34 -4.05
N ALA A 53 -23.23 4.15 -3.81
CA ALA A 53 -23.21 5.57 -4.14
C ALA A 53 -22.31 6.39 -3.19
N THR A 54 -21.88 5.80 -2.08
CA THR A 54 -21.05 6.46 -1.06
C THR A 54 -19.73 5.73 -0.85
N SER A 55 -18.69 6.52 -0.59
CA SER A 55 -17.37 6.03 -0.19
C SER A 55 -16.89 6.77 1.06
N VAL A 56 -15.96 6.16 1.78
CA VAL A 56 -15.34 6.72 2.98
C VAL A 56 -13.87 6.92 2.72
N ARG A 57 -13.39 8.14 2.93
CA ARG A 57 -11.96 8.45 2.90
C ARG A 57 -11.28 7.85 4.14
N ILE A 58 -10.25 7.05 3.93
CA ILE A 58 -9.48 6.38 4.99
C ILE A 58 -8.33 7.29 5.43
N THR A 59 -7.54 7.78 4.48
CA THR A 59 -6.34 8.58 4.78
C THR A 59 -6.62 10.06 4.71
N ASN A 60 -6.05 10.80 5.64
CA ASN A 60 -5.97 12.25 5.59
C ASN A 60 -4.52 12.62 5.32
N GLY A 61 -4.23 13.18 4.15
CA GLY A 61 -2.86 13.47 3.74
C GLY A 61 -2.81 14.59 2.73
N GLY A 62 -2.00 15.60 3.04
CA GLY A 62 -1.59 16.65 2.12
C GLY A 62 -0.51 16.17 1.14
N GLN A 63 -0.02 17.06 0.30
CA GLN A 63 0.86 16.81 -0.86
C GLN A 63 2.17 16.02 -0.60
N ASN A 64 2.49 15.73 0.66
CA ASN A 64 3.76 15.13 1.10
C ASN A 64 3.67 13.66 1.53
N TRP A 65 2.51 12.99 1.41
CA TRP A 65 2.40 11.58 1.79
C TRP A 65 1.88 10.72 0.64
N ALA A 66 2.46 9.54 0.49
CA ALA A 66 1.96 8.47 -0.37
C ALA A 66 1.42 7.33 0.50
N HIS A 67 0.21 6.85 0.22
CA HIS A 67 -0.48 5.87 1.05
C HIS A 67 -0.78 4.59 0.27
N GLY A 68 -0.48 3.43 0.85
CA GLY A 68 -0.90 2.12 0.35
C GLY A 68 -0.26 1.69 -0.97
N ILE A 69 0.73 2.43 -1.47
CA ILE A 69 1.42 2.11 -2.73
C ILE A 69 2.91 2.08 -2.46
N PHE A 70 3.58 1.05 -2.97
CA PHE A 70 5.03 0.97 -2.92
C PHE A 70 5.68 1.82 -4.01
N ASP A 71 6.77 2.47 -3.63
CA ASP A 71 7.75 3.04 -4.53
C ASP A 71 8.50 1.95 -5.31
N TRP A 72 9.35 2.37 -6.23
CA TRP A 72 10.00 1.46 -7.17
C TRP A 72 10.85 0.39 -6.49
N VAL A 73 11.64 0.75 -5.46
CA VAL A 73 12.54 -0.22 -4.82
C VAL A 73 11.76 -1.26 -4.03
N TYR A 74 10.69 -0.86 -3.33
CA TYR A 74 9.85 -1.80 -2.62
C TYR A 74 9.12 -2.73 -3.59
N LYS A 75 8.55 -2.16 -4.66
CA LYS A 75 7.87 -2.94 -5.68
C LYS A 75 8.79 -3.99 -6.31
N GLU A 76 9.92 -3.58 -6.87
CA GLU A 76 10.73 -4.48 -7.69
C GLU A 76 11.64 -5.39 -6.86
N GLU A 77 12.23 -4.89 -5.77
CA GLU A 77 13.30 -5.59 -5.04
C GLU A 77 12.82 -6.27 -3.74
N ILE A 78 11.69 -5.83 -3.15
CA ILE A 78 11.23 -6.33 -1.85
C ILE A 78 9.93 -7.14 -1.98
N TYR A 79 8.96 -6.65 -2.77
CA TYR A 79 7.61 -7.21 -2.91
C TYR A 79 7.33 -7.87 -4.26
N GLU A 80 8.38 -8.33 -4.97
CA GLU A 80 8.26 -9.19 -6.15
C GLU A 80 7.30 -8.66 -7.24
N ARG A 81 7.36 -7.35 -7.50
CA ARG A 81 6.53 -6.58 -8.44
C ARG A 81 5.09 -6.30 -8.00
N ASP A 82 4.72 -6.63 -6.78
CA ASP A 82 3.50 -6.14 -6.17
C ASP A 82 3.68 -4.67 -5.77
N ASP A 83 2.85 -3.80 -6.35
CA ASP A 83 2.88 -2.37 -6.10
C ASP A 83 2.00 -1.95 -4.91
N LYS A 84 1.30 -2.91 -4.29
CA LYS A 84 0.29 -2.67 -3.27
C LYS A 84 0.88 -2.81 -1.87
N ALA A 85 0.74 -1.75 -1.09
CA ALA A 85 1.15 -1.72 0.31
C ALA A 85 -0.06 -1.74 1.24
N VAL A 86 -1.11 -2.49 0.88
CA VAL A 86 -2.37 -2.61 1.62
C VAL A 86 -2.66 -4.08 1.95
N PHE A 87 -3.18 -4.34 3.14
CA PHE A 87 -3.35 -5.69 3.68
C PHE A 87 -4.67 -5.74 4.46
N TRP A 88 -5.66 -6.44 3.91
CA TRP A 88 -6.93 -6.69 4.60
C TRP A 88 -6.77 -7.73 5.72
N SER A 89 -7.45 -7.50 6.84
CA SER A 89 -7.57 -8.49 7.90
C SER A 89 -8.30 -9.74 7.41
N VAL A 90 -8.11 -10.85 8.11
CA VAL A 90 -8.71 -12.15 7.75
C VAL A 90 -10.24 -12.09 7.75
N MET A 91 -10.83 -11.25 8.60
CA MET A 91 -12.28 -11.01 8.62
C MET A 91 -12.71 -9.81 7.76
N GLY A 92 -11.77 -9.04 7.20
CA GLY A 92 -12.05 -7.84 6.41
C GLY A 92 -12.57 -6.65 7.23
N GLU A 93 -12.37 -6.67 8.55
CA GLU A 93 -12.82 -5.63 9.49
C GLU A 93 -11.77 -4.54 9.69
N LYS A 94 -10.50 -4.86 9.47
CA LYS A 94 -9.39 -3.91 9.54
C LYS A 94 -8.61 -3.90 8.24
N LEU A 95 -8.08 -2.72 7.90
CA LEU A 95 -7.17 -2.53 6.78
C LEU A 95 -5.84 -2.01 7.32
N ALA A 96 -4.77 -2.79 7.16
CA ALA A 96 -3.43 -2.29 7.36
C ALA A 96 -2.89 -1.73 6.04
N PHE A 97 -2.14 -0.64 6.11
CA PHE A 97 -1.43 -0.12 4.94
C PHE A 97 -0.18 0.64 5.34
N LEU A 98 0.78 0.69 4.42
CA LEU A 98 2.02 1.42 4.62
C LEU A 98 1.92 2.81 3.99
N SER A 99 2.46 3.82 4.67
CA SER A 99 2.53 5.18 4.15
C SER A 99 3.98 5.65 4.13
N GLN A 100 4.38 6.33 3.06
CA GLN A 100 5.69 6.95 2.92
C GLN A 100 5.54 8.47 2.94
N GLU A 101 6.37 9.14 3.74
CA GLU A 101 6.55 10.58 3.63
C GLU A 101 7.46 10.89 2.44
N VAL A 102 7.02 11.79 1.57
CA VAL A 102 7.79 12.26 0.41
C VAL A 102 9.03 12.98 0.92
N ASN A 103 10.19 12.36 0.75
CA ASN A 103 11.45 12.95 1.14
C ASN A 103 12.13 13.60 -0.08
N PRO A 104 12.26 14.95 -0.11
CA PRO A 104 12.86 15.65 -1.26
C PRO A 104 14.36 15.32 -1.44
N LYS A 105 15.01 14.70 -0.46
CA LYS A 105 16.41 14.28 -0.54
C LYS A 105 16.59 12.95 -1.28
N GLU A 106 15.53 12.19 -1.51
CA GLU A 106 15.58 10.97 -2.32
C GLU A 106 15.94 11.31 -3.77
N LYS A 107 16.96 10.61 -4.27
CA LYS A 107 17.48 10.82 -5.63
C LYS A 107 16.57 10.18 -6.67
N SER A 108 16.47 10.88 -7.80
CA SER A 108 15.72 10.41 -8.97
C SER A 108 16.64 10.12 -10.13
N ILE A 109 16.25 9.17 -10.97
CA ILE A 109 16.71 9.06 -12.34
C ILE A 109 15.65 9.66 -13.27
N TYR A 110 16.09 10.10 -14.45
CA TYR A 110 15.22 10.63 -15.48
C TYR A 110 15.32 9.76 -16.72
N MET A 111 14.19 9.30 -17.23
CA MET A 111 14.10 8.44 -18.40
C MET A 111 13.25 9.10 -19.47
N THR A 112 13.71 9.04 -20.72
CA THR A 112 12.90 9.47 -21.85
C THR A 112 11.91 8.37 -22.22
N SER A 113 10.62 8.68 -22.22
CA SER A 113 9.54 7.78 -22.59
C SER A 113 8.88 8.23 -23.88
N TYR A 114 8.64 7.27 -24.77
CA TYR A 114 7.97 7.48 -26.05
C TYR A 114 6.61 6.82 -25.98
N SER A 115 5.56 7.55 -26.38
CA SER A 115 4.18 7.06 -26.36
C SER A 115 3.58 7.20 -27.75
N ALA A 116 2.84 6.18 -28.21
CA ALA A 116 2.09 6.26 -29.46
C ALA A 116 1.01 7.36 -29.47
N ARG A 117 0.71 7.97 -28.31
CA ARG A 117 -0.28 9.03 -28.14
C ARG A 117 0.32 10.45 -28.19
N SER A 118 1.64 10.58 -28.30
CA SER A 118 2.34 11.88 -28.33
C SER A 118 3.38 11.90 -29.43
N ASN A 119 3.43 12.99 -30.20
CA ASN A 119 4.45 13.20 -31.23
C ASN A 119 5.81 13.58 -30.64
N TYR A 120 5.87 13.90 -29.34
CA TYR A 120 7.09 14.27 -28.63
C TYR A 120 7.33 13.35 -27.43
N PRO A 121 8.60 13.02 -27.13
CA PRO A 121 8.94 12.26 -25.94
C PRO A 121 8.60 13.03 -24.67
N VAL A 122 8.34 12.29 -23.60
CA VAL A 122 8.15 12.85 -22.26
C VAL A 122 9.26 12.36 -21.34
N MET A 123 9.69 13.20 -20.41
CA MET A 123 10.64 12.79 -19.36
C MET A 123 9.87 12.24 -18.17
N VAL A 124 10.20 11.01 -17.78
CA VAL A 124 9.68 10.34 -16.59
C VAL A 124 10.72 10.44 -15.50
N GLU A 125 10.34 11.03 -14.37
CA GLU A 125 11.14 11.01 -13.15
C GLU A 125 10.79 9.76 -12.33
N LEU A 126 11.81 9.06 -11.83
CA LEU A 126 11.65 7.89 -10.97
C LEU A 126 12.59 7.96 -9.78
N LYS A 127 12.04 7.88 -8.55
CA LYS A 127 12.84 7.72 -7.33
C LYS A 127 13.59 6.39 -7.38
N TYR A 128 14.91 6.46 -7.32
CA TYR A 128 15.79 5.31 -7.55
C TYR A 128 17.04 5.42 -6.67
N PRO A 129 17.04 4.80 -5.47
CA PRO A 129 18.22 4.78 -4.62
C PRO A 129 19.27 3.84 -5.22
N LYS A 130 20.39 4.40 -5.68
CA LYS A 130 21.55 3.58 -6.09
C LYS A 130 22.23 2.95 -4.87
N THR A 131 23.12 1.99 -5.13
CA THR A 131 23.97 1.37 -4.10
C THR A 131 24.61 2.44 -3.21
N HIS A 132 24.53 2.23 -1.89
CA HIS A 132 25.02 3.14 -0.85
C HIS A 132 24.30 4.48 -0.69
N GLU A 133 23.19 4.74 -1.41
CA GLU A 133 22.41 5.96 -1.24
C GLU A 133 21.93 6.15 0.20
N LYS A 134 22.10 7.37 0.74
CA LYS A 134 21.87 7.66 2.16
C LYS A 134 20.38 7.72 2.49
N TYR A 135 19.59 8.30 1.60
CA TYR A 135 18.17 8.51 1.80
C TYR A 135 17.39 7.41 1.09
N LEU A 136 16.71 6.59 1.89
CA LEU A 136 15.89 5.48 1.43
C LEU A 136 14.42 5.74 1.76
N PRO A 137 13.49 5.19 0.98
CA PRO A 137 12.07 5.26 1.28
C PRO A 137 11.80 4.61 2.65
N THR A 138 11.15 5.35 3.53
CA THR A 138 10.81 4.91 4.88
C THR A 138 9.29 4.89 5.02
N TYR A 139 8.77 3.76 5.48
CA TYR A 139 7.34 3.54 5.60
C TYR A 139 6.92 3.47 7.07
N VAL A 140 5.76 4.06 7.35
CA VAL A 140 5.05 3.91 8.62
C VAL A 140 3.89 2.94 8.44
N VAL A 141 3.63 2.13 9.46
CA VAL A 141 2.52 1.17 9.48
C VAL A 141 1.27 1.88 9.99
N ASN A 142 0.18 1.80 9.23
CA ASN A 142 -1.12 2.32 9.62
C ASN A 142 -2.14 1.19 9.67
N ILE A 143 -3.07 1.25 10.61
CA ILE A 143 -4.21 0.35 10.67
C ILE A 143 -5.49 1.17 10.81
N TRP A 144 -6.43 0.94 9.91
CA TRP A 144 -7.76 1.51 9.92
C TRP A 144 -8.78 0.43 10.30
N ASP A 145 -9.69 0.77 11.22
CA ASP A 145 -10.79 -0.09 11.62
C ASP A 145 -12.10 0.35 10.95
N LYS A 146 -12.74 -0.58 10.25
CA LYS A 146 -13.94 -0.32 9.45
C LYS A 146 -15.14 0.07 10.32
N LYS A 147 -15.28 -0.53 11.50
CA LYS A 147 -16.45 -0.35 12.37
C LYS A 147 -16.41 1.01 13.06
N THR A 148 -15.27 1.32 13.66
CA THR A 148 -15.05 2.58 14.40
C THR A 148 -14.70 3.74 13.48
N ARG A 149 -14.28 3.46 12.24
CA ARG A 149 -13.72 4.42 11.28
C ARG A 149 -12.45 5.11 11.77
N GLU A 150 -11.79 4.53 12.78
CA GLU A 150 -10.59 5.08 13.39
C GLU A 150 -9.33 4.62 12.63
N LEU A 151 -8.53 5.60 12.20
CA LEU A 151 -7.20 5.37 11.65
C LEU A 151 -6.15 5.59 12.74
N LYS A 152 -5.25 4.62 12.94
CA LYS A 152 -4.09 4.74 13.82
C LYS A 152 -2.81 4.49 13.05
N GLN A 153 -1.86 5.41 13.18
CA GLN A 153 -0.46 5.14 12.88
C GLN A 153 0.11 4.32 14.05
N MET A 154 0.72 3.19 13.74
CA MET A 154 1.22 2.28 14.74
C MET A 154 2.57 2.75 15.30
N ASP A 155 2.73 2.69 16.62
CA ASP A 155 4.03 2.85 17.28
C ASP A 155 4.85 1.56 17.16
N VAL A 156 5.84 1.55 16.28
CA VAL A 156 6.67 0.37 16.02
C VAL A 156 7.91 0.36 16.93
N GLN A 157 7.89 -0.55 17.90
CA GLN A 157 8.95 -0.67 18.90
C GLN A 157 10.02 -1.64 18.43
N LEU A 158 11.00 -1.12 17.66
CA LEU A 158 12.20 -1.86 17.28
C LEU A 158 13.32 -1.67 18.30
N ARG A 159 14.25 -2.64 18.39
CA ARG A 159 15.45 -2.53 19.25
C ARG A 159 16.33 -1.35 18.91
N ASP A 160 16.48 -1.10 17.61
CA ASP A 160 17.15 0.08 17.09
C ASP A 160 16.16 0.78 16.16
N SER A 161 15.38 1.71 16.71
CA SER A 161 14.42 2.48 15.92
C SER A 161 15.09 3.52 15.01
N THR A 162 16.39 3.77 15.18
CA THR A 162 17.15 4.76 14.42
C THR A 162 17.81 4.17 13.18
N ALA A 163 18.04 2.86 13.17
CA ALA A 163 18.50 2.18 11.97
C ALA A 163 17.42 2.15 10.89
N PHE A 164 17.87 2.26 9.63
CA PHE A 164 17.00 2.06 8.48
C PHE A 164 16.55 0.60 8.42
N HIS A 165 15.24 0.42 8.42
CA HIS A 165 14.60 -0.88 8.31
C HIS A 165 13.71 -0.93 7.07
N TYR A 166 13.85 -2.00 6.30
CA TYR A 166 12.91 -2.37 5.26
C TYR A 166 11.75 -3.16 5.87
N ILE A 167 10.53 -2.91 5.43
CA ILE A 167 9.40 -3.80 5.74
C ILE A 167 9.39 -4.89 4.68
N PHE A 168 9.73 -6.13 5.05
CA PHE A 168 9.79 -7.25 4.11
C PHE A 168 8.44 -7.95 3.96
N ARG A 169 7.66 -7.99 5.02
CA ARG A 169 6.36 -8.66 5.00
C ARG A 169 5.42 -8.09 6.03
N ALA A 170 4.16 -7.96 5.64
CA ALA A 170 3.05 -7.69 6.54
C ALA A 170 1.97 -8.75 6.31
N LYS A 171 1.51 -9.39 7.37
CA LYS A 171 0.48 -10.44 7.27
C LYS A 171 -0.40 -10.46 8.51
N TRP A 172 -1.70 -10.53 8.31
CA TRP A 172 -2.66 -10.74 9.40
C TRP A 172 -2.66 -12.19 9.89
N ILE A 173 -2.74 -12.35 11.21
CA ILE A 173 -2.92 -13.62 11.89
C ILE A 173 -4.06 -13.52 12.89
N VAL A 174 -4.60 -14.67 13.30
CA VAL A 174 -5.60 -14.75 14.36
C VAL A 174 -4.98 -15.51 15.53
N MET A 175 -5.00 -14.91 16.72
CA MET A 175 -4.56 -15.52 17.97
C MET A 175 -5.65 -15.30 19.01
N ASP A 176 -6.09 -16.38 19.67
CA ASP A 176 -7.14 -16.34 20.70
C ASP A 176 -8.42 -15.61 20.26
N GLY A 177 -8.81 -15.77 18.98
CA GLY A 177 -9.99 -15.14 18.40
C GLY A 177 -9.84 -13.65 18.04
N LYS A 178 -8.67 -13.05 18.30
CA LYS A 178 -8.36 -11.65 17.92
C LYS A 178 -7.39 -11.60 16.74
N GLU A 179 -7.62 -10.64 15.84
CA GLU A 179 -6.77 -10.40 14.67
C GLU A 179 -5.60 -9.48 15.01
N TYR A 180 -4.39 -9.90 14.66
CA TYR A 180 -3.17 -9.12 14.82
C TYR A 180 -2.42 -9.02 13.50
N LEU A 181 -1.72 -7.90 13.28
CA LEU A 181 -0.86 -7.73 12.13
C LEU A 181 0.57 -8.09 12.51
N VAL A 182 1.16 -9.08 11.87
CA VAL A 182 2.59 -9.39 11.98
C VAL A 182 3.34 -8.59 10.92
N VAL A 183 4.31 -7.80 11.35
CA VAL A 183 5.18 -7.04 10.46
C VAL A 183 6.62 -7.51 10.67
N THR A 184 7.27 -7.85 9.56
CA THR A 184 8.65 -8.32 9.51
C THR A 184 9.51 -7.23 8.92
N PHE A 185 10.49 -6.79 9.70
CA PHE A 185 11.46 -5.78 9.35
C PHE A 185 12.83 -6.42 9.11
N ALA A 186 13.57 -5.92 8.14
CA ALA A 186 14.97 -6.25 7.94
C ALA A 186 15.82 -4.99 8.07
N ASN A 187 17.00 -5.09 8.67
CA ASN A 187 17.94 -3.97 8.67
C ASN A 187 18.43 -3.67 7.24
N ARG A 188 18.98 -2.48 7.01
CA ARG A 188 19.49 -2.06 5.68
C ARG A 188 20.51 -3.03 5.06
N LEU A 189 21.35 -3.67 5.88
CA LEU A 189 22.32 -4.66 5.41
C LEU A 189 21.70 -6.02 5.10
N GLN A 190 20.41 -6.21 5.43
CA GLN A 190 19.68 -7.46 5.28
C GLN A 190 20.38 -8.66 5.95
N THR A 191 20.98 -8.40 7.10
CA THR A 191 21.67 -9.40 7.94
C THR A 191 20.90 -9.75 9.21
N GLY A 192 19.86 -9.00 9.57
CA GLY A 192 19.02 -9.25 10.72
C GLY A 192 17.55 -8.93 10.44
N ILE A 193 16.67 -9.76 11.01
CA ILE A 193 15.21 -9.62 10.94
C ILE A 193 14.66 -9.31 12.32
N SER A 194 13.69 -8.40 12.38
CA SER A 194 12.88 -8.13 13.56
C SER A 194 11.42 -8.38 13.24
N ILE A 195 10.74 -9.19 14.04
CA ILE A 195 9.32 -9.52 13.88
C ILE A 195 8.54 -8.84 14.99
N THR A 196 7.57 -8.03 14.61
CA THR A 196 6.66 -7.34 15.54
C THR A 196 5.22 -7.83 15.36
N ILE A 197 4.47 -7.84 16.45
CA ILE A 197 3.02 -8.05 16.43
C ILE A 197 2.34 -6.72 16.77
N CYS A 198 1.49 -6.27 15.86
CA CYS A 198 0.75 -5.01 15.92
C CYS A 198 -0.70 -5.26 16.33
N ASP A 199 -1.20 -4.46 17.26
CA ASP A 199 -2.59 -4.46 17.71
C ASP A 199 -3.20 -3.07 17.62
N HIS A 200 -4.25 -2.92 16.79
CA HIS A 200 -4.95 -1.65 16.56
C HIS A 200 -5.55 -1.05 17.84
N GLU A 201 -6.06 -1.88 18.75
CA GLU A 201 -6.66 -1.37 19.99
C GLU A 201 -5.61 -0.59 20.80
N SER A 202 -4.43 -1.18 20.96
CA SER A 202 -3.30 -0.56 21.68
C SER A 202 -2.57 0.53 20.89
N GLY A 203 -2.66 0.52 19.56
CA GLY A 203 -1.88 1.42 18.69
C GLY A 203 -0.37 1.09 18.63
N MET A 204 0.06 -0.05 19.16
CA MET A 204 1.48 -0.44 19.23
C MET A 204 1.80 -1.70 18.43
N CYS A 205 3.02 -1.76 17.90
CA CYS A 205 3.66 -2.96 17.38
C CYS A 205 4.81 -3.37 18.30
N LYS A 206 4.62 -4.46 19.04
CA LYS A 206 5.61 -4.96 19.99
C LYS A 206 6.57 -5.92 19.32
N LEU A 207 7.86 -5.74 19.55
CA LEU A 207 8.88 -6.70 19.12
C LEU A 207 8.71 -8.03 19.85
N VAL A 208 8.56 -9.09 19.07
CA VAL A 208 8.51 -10.47 19.60
C VAL A 208 9.87 -11.12 19.48
N ARG A 209 10.54 -10.96 18.35
CA ARG A 209 11.81 -11.63 18.09
C ARG A 209 12.72 -10.81 17.18
N CYS A 210 14.02 -10.87 17.46
CA CYS A 210 15.08 -10.37 16.61
C CYS A 210 15.99 -11.57 16.29
N LEU A 211 16.23 -11.83 15.01
CA LEU A 211 17.04 -12.95 14.52
C LEU A 211 18.17 -12.43 13.64
N PRO A 212 19.43 -12.88 13.82
CA PRO A 212 20.40 -12.77 12.76
C PRO A 212 19.96 -13.68 11.60
N ILE A 213 19.98 -13.15 10.37
CA ILE A 213 19.68 -13.92 9.14
C ILE A 213 20.78 -14.96 8.88
N PHE A 214 22.00 -14.73 9.38
CA PHE A 214 23.08 -15.71 9.38
C PHE A 214 23.17 -16.42 10.73
N CYS A 215 22.48 -17.55 10.85
CA CYS A 215 22.76 -18.57 11.86
C CYS A 215 22.78 -19.92 11.13
N GLU A 216 23.91 -20.64 11.26
CA GLU A 216 24.31 -21.90 10.60
C GLU A 216 24.94 -21.78 9.19
N LEU A 217 26.24 -21.47 9.17
CA LEU A 217 27.30 -22.10 8.34
C LEU A 217 28.60 -21.32 8.53
N LEU A 218 29.31 -21.61 9.63
CA LEU A 218 30.77 -21.52 9.78
C LEU A 218 31.18 -22.51 10.86
#